data_AF-A0A931GH45-F1
#
_entry.id   AF-A0A931GH45-F1
#
_cell.length_a   1.000
_cell.length_b   1.000
_cell.length_c   1.000
_cell.angle_alpha   90.00
_cell.angle_beta   90.00
_cell.angle_gamma   90.00
#
_symmetry.space_group_name_H-M   'P 1'
#
loop_
_entity.id
_entity.type
_entity.pdbx_description
1 polymer ?
#
loop_
_entity_poly.entity_id
_entity_poly.type
_entity_poly.pdbx_seq_one_letter_code
_entity_poly.pdbx_strand_id
1 'polypeptide(L)'
;MSEGMIARTCSIEADYAKAMADHYKKLDEQRREVVAQVALLVSPRKLASIEQFINEPGDVVCDFELTEEHGGERQDEPGTAFRYVYIDQRSGGCPSGDDYYGWVWIPLPKGKYLKYHYA
;
A
#
# COMPACT_ATOMS: atom_id res chain seq x y z
N MET A 1 -30.46 5.14 -31.63
CA MET A 1 -29.07 5.17 -31.12
C MET A 1 -28.32 4.09 -31.88
N SER A 2 -27.29 4.45 -32.65
CA SER A 2 -26.67 3.56 -33.65
C SER A 2 -25.64 2.61 -33.02
N GLU A 3 -25.60 1.37 -33.51
CA GLU A 3 -24.71 0.28 -33.05
C GLU A 3 -23.21 0.66 -33.03
N GLY A 4 -22.79 1.57 -33.91
CA GLY A 4 -21.40 2.07 -33.97
C GLY A 4 -20.97 2.93 -32.77
N MET A 5 -21.91 3.54 -32.03
CA MET A 5 -21.59 4.28 -30.80
C MET A 5 -21.36 3.34 -29.63
N ILE A 6 -22.13 2.23 -29.55
CA ILE A 6 -22.01 1.21 -28.50
C ILE A 6 -20.69 0.42 -28.66
N ALA A 7 -20.32 0.06 -29.89
CA ALA A 7 -19.08 -0.67 -30.15
C ALA A 7 -17.80 0.13 -29.79
N ARG A 8 -17.80 1.46 -29.98
CA ARG A 8 -16.68 2.33 -29.59
C ARG A 8 -16.56 2.47 -28.07
N THR A 9 -17.68 2.63 -27.37
CA THR A 9 -17.67 2.73 -25.90
C THR A 9 -17.18 1.43 -25.26
N CYS A 10 -17.65 0.27 -25.73
CA CYS A 10 -17.16 -1.03 -25.23
C CYS A 10 -15.67 -1.26 -25.50
N SER A 11 -15.12 -0.76 -26.60
CA SER A 11 -13.67 -0.83 -26.88
C SER A 11 -12.86 0.02 -25.92
N ILE A 12 -13.32 1.24 -25.62
CA ILE A 12 -12.67 2.15 -24.67
C ILE A 12 -12.72 1.57 -23.25
N GLU A 13 -13.86 1.02 -22.85
CA GLU A 13 -14.03 0.36 -21.54
C GLU A 13 -13.13 -0.88 -21.41
N ALA A 14 -12.98 -1.69 -22.46
CA ALA A 14 -12.12 -2.85 -22.46
C ALA A 14 -10.62 -2.47 -22.39
N ASP A 15 -10.19 -1.46 -23.15
CA ASP A 15 -8.82 -0.96 -23.11
C ASP A 15 -8.50 -0.34 -21.73
N TYR A 16 -9.45 0.39 -21.14
CA TYR A 16 -9.32 0.94 -19.79
C TYR A 16 -9.25 -0.17 -18.73
N ALA A 17 -10.14 -1.17 -18.79
CA ALA A 17 -10.13 -2.31 -17.87
C ALA A 17 -8.81 -3.09 -17.95
N LYS A 18 -8.27 -3.28 -19.16
CA LYS A 18 -6.97 -3.90 -19.35
C LYS A 18 -5.83 -3.07 -18.76
N ALA A 19 -5.82 -1.76 -19.02
CA ALA A 19 -4.81 -0.86 -18.48
C ALA A 19 -4.81 -0.86 -16.94
N MET A 20 -5.99 -0.88 -16.33
CA MET A 20 -6.15 -1.00 -14.88
C MET A 20 -5.66 -2.36 -14.36
N ALA A 21 -6.02 -3.46 -15.03
CA ALA A 21 -5.55 -4.80 -14.64
C ALA A 21 -4.01 -4.91 -14.71
N ASP A 22 -3.40 -4.38 -15.77
CA ASP A 22 -1.94 -4.34 -15.93
C ASP A 22 -1.28 -3.46 -14.85
N HIS A 23 -1.92 -2.35 -14.47
CA HIS A 23 -1.45 -1.48 -13.39
C HIS A 23 -1.49 -2.19 -12.03
N TYR A 24 -2.61 -2.81 -11.65
CA TYR A 24 -2.72 -3.55 -10.40
C TYR A 24 -1.77 -4.74 -10.34
N LYS A 25 -1.54 -5.42 -11.47
CA LYS A 25 -0.56 -6.50 -11.55
C LYS A 25 0.86 -6.01 -11.23
N LYS A 26 1.26 -4.86 -11.76
CA LYS A 26 2.58 -4.26 -11.46
C LYS A 26 2.71 -3.88 -9.99
N LEU A 27 1.66 -3.32 -9.39
CA LEU A 27 1.65 -2.99 -7.96
C LEU A 27 1.80 -4.25 -7.10
N ASP A 28 1.12 -5.35 -7.45
CA ASP A 28 1.24 -6.63 -6.75
C ASP A 28 2.64 -7.25 -6.91
N GLU A 29 3.22 -7.18 -8.11
CA GLU A 29 4.61 -7.62 -8.37
C GLU A 29 5.62 -6.82 -7.52
N GLN A 30 5.52 -5.49 -7.50
CA GLN A 30 6.36 -4.62 -6.68
C GLN A 30 6.21 -4.91 -5.19
N ARG A 31 4.97 -5.07 -4.72
CA ARG A 31 4.68 -5.45 -3.33
C ARG A 31 5.37 -6.76 -2.97
N ARG A 32 5.23 -7.81 -3.80
CA ARG A 32 5.86 -9.12 -3.56
C ARG A 32 7.38 -9.02 -3.51
N GLU A 33 7.99 -8.26 -4.42
CA GLU A 33 9.44 -8.08 -4.46
C GLU A 33 9.96 -7.40 -3.19
N VAL A 34 9.34 -6.30 -2.79
CA VAL A 34 9.76 -5.54 -1.60
C VAL A 34 9.54 -6.35 -0.32
N VAL A 35 8.39 -7.04 -0.19
CA VAL A 35 8.13 -7.90 0.98
C VAL A 35 9.11 -9.08 1.03
N ALA A 36 9.50 -9.65 -0.10
CA ALA A 36 10.54 -10.68 -0.15
C ALA A 36 11.90 -10.15 0.33
N GLN A 37 12.25 -8.90 0.01
CA GLN A 37 13.45 -8.26 0.57
C GLN A 37 13.33 -8.02 2.08
N VAL A 38 12.16 -7.62 2.57
CA VAL A 38 11.89 -7.47 4.01
C VAL A 38 12.07 -8.80 4.73
N ALA A 39 11.60 -9.91 4.15
CA ALA A 39 11.73 -11.25 4.72
C ALA A 39 13.20 -11.67 4.96
N LEU A 40 14.15 -11.12 4.18
CA LEU A 40 15.59 -11.34 4.39
C LEU A 40 16.17 -10.51 5.55
N LEU A 41 15.45 -9.49 6.01
CA LEU A 41 15.90 -8.53 7.03
C LEU A 41 15.32 -8.80 8.42
N VAL A 42 14.14 -9.45 8.50
CA VAL A 42 13.40 -9.60 9.75
C VAL A 42 13.19 -11.07 10.12
N SER A 43 12.85 -11.33 11.38
CA SER A 43 12.45 -12.68 11.81
C SER A 43 11.09 -13.07 11.21
N PRO A 44 10.79 -14.38 11.06
CA PRO A 44 9.48 -14.83 10.56
C PRO A 44 8.29 -14.27 11.35
N ARG A 45 8.44 -14.14 12.68
CA ARG A 45 7.41 -13.52 13.53
C ARG A 45 7.16 -12.06 13.17
N LYS A 46 8.22 -11.30 12.90
CA LYS A 46 8.10 -9.88 12.53
C LYS A 46 7.55 -9.73 11.12
N LEU A 47 7.94 -10.61 10.19
CA LEU A 47 7.36 -10.66 8.84
C LEU A 47 5.86 -10.92 8.90
N ALA A 48 5.41 -11.91 9.68
CA ALA A 48 3.99 -12.22 9.83
C ALA A 48 3.19 -11.03 10.41
N SER A 49 3.74 -10.29 11.37
CA SER A 49 3.09 -9.05 11.85
C SER A 49 3.03 -7.98 10.76
N ILE A 50 4.07 -7.82 9.94
CA ILE A 50 4.07 -6.86 8.83
C ILE A 50 3.01 -7.25 7.81
N GLU A 51 2.97 -8.52 7.40
CA GLU A 51 1.97 -9.05 6.47
C GLU A 51 0.55 -8.89 7.00
N GLN A 52 0.32 -9.12 8.29
CA GLN A 52 -0.98 -8.88 8.89
C GLN A 52 -1.37 -7.40 8.85
N PHE A 53 -0.43 -6.50 9.18
CA PHE A 53 -0.67 -5.06 9.23
C PHE A 53 -0.97 -4.46 7.84
N ILE A 54 -0.23 -4.86 6.81
CA ILE A 54 -0.46 -4.36 5.43
C ILE A 54 -1.68 -5.01 4.73
N ASN A 55 -2.26 -6.04 5.33
CA ASN A 55 -3.46 -6.73 4.82
C ASN A 55 -4.70 -6.42 5.65
N GLU A 56 -4.62 -5.43 6.55
CA GLU A 56 -5.78 -5.03 7.34
C GLU A 56 -6.91 -4.62 6.38
N PRO A 57 -8.10 -5.23 6.50
CA PRO A 57 -9.18 -5.01 5.55
C PRO A 57 -9.72 -3.58 5.67
N GLY A 58 -9.73 -2.84 4.57
CA GLY A 58 -10.28 -1.48 4.53
C GLY A 58 -9.52 -0.58 3.57
N ASP A 59 -8.19 -0.76 3.50
CA ASP A 59 -7.32 0.17 2.80
C ASP A 59 -6.70 -0.45 1.54
N VAL A 60 -6.60 0.34 0.48
CA VAL A 60 -5.78 0.00 -0.69
C VAL A 60 -4.34 0.39 -0.37
N VAL A 61 -3.47 -0.63 -0.25
CA VAL A 61 -2.05 -0.43 0.03
C VAL A 61 -1.20 -0.55 -1.23
N CYS A 62 -0.43 0.47 -1.57
CA CYS A 62 0.40 0.55 -2.78
C CYS A 62 1.76 1.22 -2.51
N ASP A 63 2.55 1.40 -3.57
CA ASP A 63 3.82 2.14 -3.57
C ASP A 63 4.84 1.67 -2.52
N PHE A 64 5.03 0.35 -2.45
CA PHE A 64 5.99 -0.28 -1.54
C PHE A 64 7.43 0.07 -1.92
N GLU A 65 8.24 0.50 -0.95
CA GLU A 65 9.68 0.70 -1.10
C GLU A 65 10.45 0.44 0.21
N LEU A 66 11.74 0.13 0.07
CA LEU A 66 12.69 0.15 1.19
C LEU A 66 13.47 1.45 1.17
N THR A 67 13.45 2.17 2.28
CA THR A 67 14.14 3.46 2.43
C THR A 67 14.97 3.49 3.71
N GLU A 68 15.90 4.43 3.81
CA GLU A 68 16.74 4.69 5.00
C GLU A 68 16.22 5.87 5.83
N GLU A 69 15.19 6.57 5.32
CA GLU A 69 14.58 7.73 5.96
C GLU A 69 13.07 7.50 6.19
N HIS A 70 12.53 8.09 7.25
CA HIS A 70 11.09 8.10 7.51
C HIS A 70 10.55 9.52 7.50
N GLY A 71 9.26 9.65 7.16
CA GLY A 71 8.48 10.86 7.34
C GLY A 71 7.42 10.66 8.42
N GLY A 72 6.64 11.71 8.68
CA GLY A 72 5.49 11.64 9.59
C GLY A 72 5.86 11.52 11.06
N GLU A 73 4.81 11.36 11.87
CA GLU A 73 4.92 11.25 13.32
C GLU A 73 4.91 9.79 13.76
N ARG A 74 5.58 9.51 14.89
CA ARG A 74 5.59 8.17 15.45
C ARG A 74 4.23 7.84 16.07
N GLN A 75 3.68 6.69 15.69
CA GLN A 75 2.50 6.09 16.31
C GLN A 75 2.86 4.73 16.90
N ASP A 76 2.50 4.50 18.16
CA ASP A 76 2.75 3.22 18.82
C ASP A 76 1.71 2.16 18.40
N GLU A 77 2.20 0.97 18.09
CA GLU A 77 1.46 -0.18 17.59
C GLU A 77 1.73 -1.41 18.48
N PRO A 78 1.24 -1.42 19.74
CA PRO A 78 1.60 -2.43 20.74
C PRO A 78 1.15 -3.85 20.38
N GLY A 79 0.18 -4.01 19.46
CA GLY A 79 -0.28 -5.29 18.95
C GLY A 79 0.67 -5.96 17.94
N THR A 80 1.70 -5.24 17.49
CA THR A 80 2.58 -5.69 16.40
C THR A 80 3.98 -6.07 16.90
N ALA A 81 4.68 -6.94 16.19
CA ALA A 81 6.06 -7.28 16.51
C ALA A 81 7.06 -6.13 16.28
N PHE A 82 6.68 -5.08 15.53
CA PHE A 82 7.50 -3.89 15.28
C PHE A 82 7.22 -2.74 16.25
N ARG A 83 6.17 -2.83 17.08
CA ARG A 83 5.81 -1.93 18.22
C ARG A 83 5.40 -0.51 17.88
N TYR A 84 5.83 0.05 16.76
CA TYR A 84 5.47 1.39 16.31
C TYR A 84 5.71 1.54 14.82
N VAL A 85 5.06 2.52 14.21
CA VAL A 85 5.28 2.97 12.85
C VAL A 85 5.50 4.48 12.84
N TYR A 86 5.96 5.03 11.73
CA TYR A 86 5.77 6.44 11.44
C TYR A 86 4.66 6.60 10.42
N ILE A 87 3.83 7.62 10.60
CA ILE A 87 2.67 7.87 9.74
C ILE A 87 2.60 9.36 9.38
N ASP A 88 2.51 9.63 8.08
CA ASP A 88 2.14 10.94 7.52
C ASP A 88 0.74 10.80 6.94
N GLN A 89 -0.26 10.96 7.81
CA GLN A 89 -1.68 10.82 7.48
C GLN A 89 -2.28 12.18 7.10
N ARG A 90 -3.12 12.18 6.07
CA ARG A 90 -3.95 13.31 5.67
C ARG A 90 -5.41 12.89 5.63
N SER A 91 -6.30 13.82 5.96
CA SER A 91 -7.74 13.62 5.77
C SER A 91 -8.16 14.09 4.38
N GLY A 92 -8.99 13.31 3.70
CA GLY A 92 -9.56 13.62 2.38
C GLY A 92 -10.60 14.75 2.38
N GLY A 93 -10.83 15.40 3.52
CA GLY A 93 -11.79 16.50 3.64
C GLY A 93 -13.26 16.07 3.51
N CYS A 94 -13.56 14.77 3.54
CA CYS A 94 -14.93 14.30 3.54
C CYS A 94 -15.59 14.61 4.91
N PRO A 95 -16.79 15.25 4.94
CA PRO A 95 -17.47 15.60 6.19
C PRO A 95 -17.79 14.42 7.11
N SER A 96 -17.77 13.19 6.59
CA SER A 96 -17.98 11.96 7.36
C SER A 96 -16.75 11.50 8.15
N GLY A 97 -15.56 12.01 7.86
CA GLY A 97 -14.36 11.80 8.70
C GLY A 97 -13.66 10.44 8.56
N ASP A 98 -14.06 9.59 7.60
CA ASP A 98 -13.53 8.22 7.45
C ASP A 98 -12.54 8.04 6.30
N ASP A 99 -12.23 9.10 5.53
CA ASP A 99 -11.32 9.05 4.39
C ASP A 99 -9.93 9.55 4.80
N TYR A 100 -9.07 8.62 5.22
CA TYR A 100 -7.68 8.88 5.53
C TYR A 100 -6.77 8.19 4.52
N TYR A 101 -5.77 8.92 4.05
CA TYR A 101 -4.73 8.37 3.20
C TYR A 101 -3.39 8.92 3.64
N GLY A 102 -2.32 8.21 3.31
CA GLY A 102 -1.01 8.67 3.68
C GLY A 102 0.09 7.66 3.51
N TRP A 103 1.25 8.04 4.01
CA TRP A 103 2.45 7.21 4.00
C TRP A 103 2.68 6.60 5.36
N VAL A 104 3.07 5.32 5.36
CA VAL A 104 3.46 4.58 6.55
C VAL A 104 4.89 4.10 6.39
N TRP A 105 5.67 4.16 7.46
CA TRP A 105 7.02 3.60 7.55
C TRP A 105 7.11 2.61 8.73
N ILE A 106 7.31 1.33 8.42
CA ILE A 106 7.56 0.30 9.43
C ILE A 106 9.08 0.18 9.66
N PRO A 107 9.57 0.34 10.90
CA PRO A 107 10.99 0.23 11.21
C PRO A 107 11.51 -1.20 11.03
N LEU A 108 12.59 -1.35 10.27
CA LEU A 108 13.33 -2.59 10.03
C LEU A 108 14.73 -2.52 10.66
N PRO A 109 15.42 -3.66 10.82
CA PRO A 109 16.81 -3.66 11.27
C PRO A 109 17.74 -2.86 10.34
N LYS A 110 18.88 -2.44 10.88
CA LYS A 110 19.93 -1.68 10.15
C LYS A 110 19.48 -0.30 9.65
N GLY A 111 18.55 0.36 10.35
CA GLY A 111 18.11 1.72 10.02
C GLY A 111 17.30 1.82 8.73
N LYS A 112 16.71 0.71 8.29
CA LYS A 112 15.84 0.68 7.11
C LYS A 112 14.38 0.77 7.52
N TYR A 113 13.54 1.17 6.58
CA TYR A 113 12.09 1.27 6.73
C TYR A 113 11.40 0.63 5.53
N LEU A 114 10.35 -0.13 5.81
CA LEU A 114 9.37 -0.48 4.78
C LEU A 114 8.39 0.68 4.68
N LYS A 115 8.37 1.36 3.54
CA LYS A 115 7.43 2.43 3.25
C LYS A 115 6.35 1.95 2.30
N TYR A 116 5.12 2.38 2.52
CA TYR A 116 4.01 2.17 1.59
C TYR A 116 2.98 3.29 1.74
N HIS A 117 2.14 3.47 0.73
CA HIS A 117 0.99 4.35 0.76
C HIS A 117 -0.28 3.56 1.06
N TYR A 118 -1.20 4.11 1.86
CA TYR A 118 -2.54 3.60 2.05
C TYR A 118 -3.57 4.66 1.66
N ALA A 119 -4.69 4.22 1.10
CA ALA A 119 -5.82 5.07 0.69
C ALA A 119 -7.14 4.31 0.78
#